data_AF-A0A3Q3CUM1-F1
#
_entry.id   AF-A0A3Q3CUM1-F1
#
_cell.length_a   1.000
_cell.length_b   1.000
_cell.length_c   1.000
_cell.angle_alpha   90.00
_cell.angle_beta   90.00
_cell.angle_gamma   90.00
#
_symmetry.space_group_name_H-M   'P 1'
#
loop_
_entity.id
_entity.type
_entity.pdbx_description
1 polymer ?
#
loop_
_entity_poly.entity_id
_entity_poly.type
_entity_poly.pdbx_seq_one_letter_code
_entity_poly.pdbx_strand_id
1 'polypeptide(L)'
;MPGRQKQLLFSVCGLLGLSCALTAAVATGLPLWLRGAVLCRTGAELVNATGAELDKFVGELSYGLFHGQRVKQCGLGGRAARFSCVGSCLVMVLFVSEVKLSRLSERIANFNEGNFIFQTYTERYDRCFWLFFLIFLLQGLNALLVRLAGIQFPFQQNKEVELSSGAADLMY
;
A
#
# COMPACT_ATOMS: atom_id res chain seq x y z
N MET A 1 -32.43 26.74 -0.72
CA MET A 1 -31.97 25.65 0.19
C MET A 1 -31.69 24.41 -0.65
N PRO A 2 -30.49 23.80 -0.57
CA PRO A 2 -30.26 22.53 -1.26
C PRO A 2 -31.25 21.49 -0.72
N GLY A 3 -31.94 20.77 -1.62
CA GLY A 3 -32.91 19.76 -1.20
C GLY A 3 -32.27 18.69 -0.32
N ARG A 4 -33.04 18.10 0.61
CA ARG A 4 -32.60 17.04 1.55
C ARG A 4 -31.78 15.93 0.86
N GLN A 5 -32.10 15.60 -0.39
CA GLN A 5 -31.35 14.63 -1.20
C GLN A 5 -29.90 15.04 -1.46
N LYS A 6 -29.61 16.31 -1.79
CA LYS A 6 -28.24 16.79 -2.04
C LYS A 6 -27.42 16.78 -0.75
N GLN A 7 -28.05 17.15 0.37
CA GLN A 7 -27.42 17.14 1.69
C GLN A 7 -27.04 15.73 2.15
N LEU A 8 -27.94 14.75 1.95
CA LEU A 8 -27.66 13.33 2.21
C LEU A 8 -26.51 12.83 1.32
N LEU A 9 -26.50 13.20 0.04
CA LEU A 9 -25.47 12.76 -0.90
C LEU A 9 -24.07 13.28 -0.52
N PHE A 10 -23.95 14.57 -0.16
CA PHE A 10 -22.70 15.14 0.33
C PHE A 10 -22.23 14.52 1.66
N SER A 11 -23.15 14.24 2.57
CA SER A 11 -22.83 13.60 3.86
C SER A 11 -22.33 12.16 3.66
N VAL A 12 -23.01 11.38 2.81
CA VAL A 12 -22.60 10.00 2.48
C VAL A 12 -21.26 9.98 1.75
N CYS A 13 -21.03 10.89 0.79
CA CYS A 13 -19.73 11.03 0.13
C CYS A 13 -18.61 11.40 1.10
N GLY A 14 -18.88 12.29 2.07
CA GLY A 14 -17.91 12.66 3.10
C GLY A 14 -17.53 11.50 4.01
N LEU A 15 -18.51 10.73 4.48
CA LEU A 15 -18.28 9.55 5.32
C LEU A 15 -17.52 8.45 4.56
N LEU A 16 -17.91 8.18 3.31
CA LEU A 16 -17.20 7.24 2.44
C LEU A 16 -15.76 7.70 2.20
N GLY A 17 -15.54 8.98 1.88
CA GLY A 17 -14.20 9.54 1.68
C GLY A 17 -13.31 9.41 2.91
N LEU A 18 -13.84 9.73 4.10
CA LEU A 18 -13.11 9.62 5.36
C LEU A 18 -12.79 8.16 5.70
N SER A 19 -13.76 7.26 5.54
CA SER A 19 -13.54 5.82 5.76
C SER A 19 -12.46 5.27 4.83
N CYS A 20 -12.49 5.66 3.56
CA CYS A 20 -11.53 5.28 2.53
C CYS A 20 -10.12 5.77 2.86
N ALA A 21 -9.99 7.02 3.33
CA ALA A 21 -8.71 7.58 3.79
C ALA A 21 -8.15 6.84 5.01
N LEU A 22 -8.99 6.52 5.99
CA LEU A 22 -8.59 5.73 7.16
C LEU A 22 -8.14 4.32 6.76
N THR A 23 -8.90 3.64 5.89
CA THR A 23 -8.52 2.30 5.41
C THR A 23 -7.21 2.33 4.63
N ALA A 24 -6.98 3.36 3.80
CA ALA A 24 -5.71 3.52 3.09
C ALA A 24 -4.53 3.76 4.04
N ALA A 25 -4.72 4.58 5.08
CA ALA A 25 -3.69 4.82 6.10
C ALA A 25 -3.35 3.54 6.88
N VAL A 26 -4.35 2.78 7.29
CA VAL A 26 -4.14 1.50 7.98
C VAL A 26 -3.49 0.47 7.04
N ALA A 27 -3.98 0.36 5.80
CA ALA A 27 -3.43 -0.55 4.81
C ALA A 27 -1.94 -0.27 4.59
N THR A 28 -1.54 0.99 4.37
CA THR A 28 -0.12 1.38 4.18
C THR A 28 0.76 1.15 5.41
N GLY A 29 0.20 1.21 6.62
CA GLY A 29 0.93 0.95 7.87
C GLY A 29 1.19 -0.53 8.17
N LEU A 30 0.33 -1.43 7.67
CA LEU A 30 0.43 -2.86 7.95
C LEU A 30 1.49 -3.56 7.05
N PRO A 31 2.27 -4.51 7.60
CA PRO A 31 3.27 -5.27 6.83
C PRO A 31 2.65 -6.41 6.00
N LEU A 32 1.42 -6.24 5.52
CA LEU A 32 0.61 -7.26 4.84
C LEU A 32 0.34 -6.88 3.38
N TRP A 33 1.33 -6.31 2.69
CA TRP A 33 1.21 -5.97 1.27
C TRP A 33 1.68 -7.13 0.40
N LEU A 34 2.86 -7.66 0.74
CA LEU A 34 3.46 -8.78 0.04
C LEU A 34 3.86 -9.83 1.06
N ARG A 35 3.50 -11.08 0.76
CA ARG A 35 3.92 -12.26 1.50
C ARG A 35 4.69 -13.17 0.56
N GLY A 36 5.89 -13.54 0.96
CA GLY A 36 6.77 -14.41 0.21
C GLY A 36 7.32 -15.53 1.08
N ALA A 37 7.82 -16.56 0.40
CA ALA A 37 8.53 -17.67 1.00
C ALA A 37 9.95 -17.68 0.46
N VAL A 38 10.92 -17.94 1.32
CA VAL A 38 12.35 -17.84 1.00
C VAL A 38 13.03 -19.13 1.42
N LEU A 39 13.69 -19.79 0.47
CA LEU A 39 14.42 -21.03 0.69
C LEU A 39 15.86 -20.76 1.09
N CYS A 40 16.32 -21.40 2.16
CA CYS A 40 17.73 -21.46 2.53
C CYS A 40 18.47 -22.46 1.65
N ARG A 41 18.98 -22.01 0.50
CA ARG A 41 19.57 -22.87 -0.54
C ARG A 41 20.81 -23.61 -0.05
N THR A 42 21.72 -22.90 0.60
CA THR A 42 22.94 -23.51 1.17
C THR A 42 22.61 -24.58 2.21
N GLY A 43 21.61 -24.33 3.06
CA GLY A 43 21.15 -25.28 4.07
C GLY A 43 20.54 -26.55 3.45
N ALA A 44 19.69 -26.39 2.43
CA ALA A 44 19.07 -27.50 1.74
C ALA A 44 20.09 -28.35 0.96
N GLU A 45 21.07 -27.72 0.29
CA GLU A 45 22.13 -28.41 -0.44
C GLU A 45 23.09 -29.17 0.49
N LEU A 46 23.40 -28.62 1.67
CA LEU A 46 24.26 -29.28 2.68
C LEU A 46 23.73 -30.63 3.14
N VAL A 47 22.41 -30.79 3.23
CA VAL A 47 21.75 -32.04 3.65
C VAL A 47 21.12 -32.81 2.50
N ASN A 48 21.25 -32.33 1.26
CA ASN A 48 20.57 -32.87 0.08
C ASN A 48 19.05 -33.07 0.29
N ALA A 49 18.40 -32.07 0.91
CA ALA A 49 16.97 -32.13 1.20
C ALA A 49 16.16 -32.06 -0.10
N THR A 50 15.19 -32.96 -0.26
CA THR A 50 14.28 -32.99 -1.40
C THR A 50 12.84 -33.25 -0.95
N GLY A 51 11.85 -32.78 -1.74
CA GLY A 51 10.44 -32.98 -1.44
C GLY A 51 10.00 -32.32 -0.13
N ALA A 52 9.31 -33.07 0.73
CA ALA A 52 8.72 -32.57 1.98
C ALA A 52 9.74 -32.10 3.03
N GLU A 53 11.02 -32.47 2.90
CA GLU A 53 12.05 -32.00 3.82
C GLU A 53 12.45 -30.54 3.57
N LEU A 54 12.18 -30.04 2.36
CA LEU A 54 12.50 -28.68 1.96
C LEU A 54 11.72 -27.63 2.77
N ASP A 55 10.52 -27.99 3.25
CA ASP A 55 9.67 -27.11 4.07
C ASP A 55 10.36 -26.68 5.38
N LYS A 56 11.33 -27.45 5.88
CA LYS A 56 12.12 -27.10 7.08
C LYS A 56 13.16 -25.99 6.81
N PHE A 57 13.47 -25.74 5.54
CA PHE A 57 14.42 -24.74 5.06
C PHE A 57 13.73 -23.54 4.39
N VAL A 58 12.40 -23.55 4.36
CA VAL A 58 11.60 -22.43 3.86
C VAL A 58 11.26 -21.50 5.02
N GLY A 59 11.69 -20.25 4.91
CA GLY A 59 11.31 -19.15 5.79
C GLY A 59 10.21 -18.28 5.18
N GLU A 60 9.56 -17.47 6.01
CA GLU A 60 8.54 -16.52 5.57
C GLU A 60 9.09 -15.10 5.49
N LEU A 61 8.65 -14.34 4.50
CA LEU A 61 8.94 -12.93 4.33
C LEU A 61 7.62 -12.19 4.18
N SER A 62 7.37 -11.16 4.99
CA SER A 62 6.21 -10.29 4.85
C SER A 62 6.62 -8.84 5.00
N TYR A 63 6.19 -7.98 4.09
CA TYR A 63 6.46 -6.55 4.22
C TYR A 63 5.36 -5.70 3.64
N GLY A 64 5.25 -4.51 4.22
CA GLY A 64 4.41 -3.41 3.78
C GLY A 64 5.26 -2.27 3.24
N LEU A 65 4.66 -1.09 3.14
CA LEU A 65 5.33 0.07 2.55
C LEU A 65 6.52 0.58 3.40
N PHE A 66 6.37 0.53 4.73
CA PHE A 66 7.32 1.13 5.67
C PHE A 66 8.04 0.12 6.57
N HIS A 67 7.42 -1.03 6.82
CA HIS A 67 7.93 -2.02 7.75
C HIS A 67 7.74 -3.41 7.18
N GLY A 68 8.67 -4.30 7.51
CA GLY A 68 8.60 -5.70 7.16
C GLY A 68 9.19 -6.60 8.22
N GLN A 69 8.82 -7.86 8.14
CA GLN A 69 9.34 -8.94 8.95
C GLN A 69 9.81 -10.07 8.03
N ARG A 70 10.97 -10.63 8.35
CA ARG A 70 11.49 -11.84 7.72
C ARG A 70 11.74 -12.88 8.80
N VAL A 71 11.38 -14.12 8.53
CA VAL A 71 11.65 -15.28 9.38
C VAL A 71 12.50 -16.22 8.55
N LYS A 72 13.73 -16.47 9.00
CA LYS A 72 14.66 -17.34 8.30
C LYS A 72 14.65 -18.73 8.93
N GLN A 73 14.51 -19.75 8.10
CA GLN A 73 14.54 -21.15 8.51
C GLN A 73 15.63 -21.87 7.72
N CYS A 74 16.54 -22.54 8.42
CA CYS A 74 17.59 -23.38 7.82
C CYS A 74 17.73 -24.69 8.62
N GLY A 75 16.63 -25.34 9.01
CA GLY A 75 16.64 -26.60 9.75
C GLY A 75 16.97 -26.52 11.26
N LEU A 76 17.64 -25.47 11.73
CA LEU A 76 18.03 -25.26 13.14
C LEU A 76 17.06 -24.36 13.95
N GLY A 77 15.89 -24.06 13.39
CA GLY A 77 14.89 -23.15 13.98
C GLY A 77 14.80 -21.79 13.27
N GLY A 78 13.72 -21.07 13.56
CA GLY A 78 13.37 -19.80 12.92
C GLY A 78 13.99 -18.58 13.60
N ARG A 79 14.67 -17.71 12.84
CA ARG A 79 15.12 -16.39 13.33
C ARG A 79 14.26 -15.30 12.71
N ALA A 80 13.43 -14.65 13.53
CA ALA A 80 12.63 -13.51 13.11
C ALA A 80 13.47 -12.22 13.19
N ALA A 81 13.46 -11.43 12.12
CA ALA A 81 14.07 -10.11 12.06
C ALA A 81 13.06 -9.13 11.47
N ARG A 82 12.94 -7.95 12.09
CA ARG A 82 12.15 -6.84 11.56
C ARG A 82 13.07 -5.82 10.89
N PHE A 83 12.59 -5.23 9.82
CA PHE A 83 13.29 -4.17 9.10
C PHE A 83 12.32 -3.04 8.78
N SER A 84 12.85 -1.82 8.74
CA SER A 84 12.10 -0.65 8.29
C SER A 84 12.59 -0.27 6.90
N CYS A 85 11.65 -0.12 5.97
CA CYS A 85 11.90 0.42 4.64
C CYS A 85 11.79 1.94 4.71
N VAL A 86 12.92 2.60 4.98
CA VAL A 86 13.00 4.08 5.06
C VAL A 86 12.68 4.76 3.71
N GLY A 87 12.72 4.02 2.61
CA GLY A 87 12.37 4.49 1.27
C GLY A 87 10.98 4.05 0.81
N SER A 88 9.91 4.55 1.43
CA SER A 88 8.52 4.29 1.01
C SER A 88 8.25 4.64 -0.47
N CYS A 89 8.98 5.64 -1.00
CA CYS A 89 8.92 6.04 -2.40
C CYS A 89 9.47 4.96 -3.35
N LEU A 90 10.54 4.25 -2.97
CA LEU A 90 11.08 3.14 -3.76
C LEU A 90 10.11 1.97 -3.80
N VAL A 91 9.44 1.65 -2.69
CA VAL A 91 8.45 0.57 -2.64
C VAL A 91 7.26 0.87 -3.56
N MET A 92 6.75 2.11 -3.58
CA MET A 92 5.70 2.50 -4.53
C MET A 92 6.15 2.35 -6.00
N VAL A 93 7.34 2.84 -6.35
CA VAL A 93 7.89 2.73 -7.72
C VAL A 93 8.12 1.27 -8.13
N LEU A 94 8.51 0.42 -7.18
CA LEU A 94 8.80 -1.00 -7.42
C LEU A 94 7.52 -1.85 -7.52
N PHE A 95 6.47 -1.49 -6.77
CA PHE A 95 5.14 -2.06 -6.94
C PHE A 95 4.51 -1.70 -8.29
N VAL A 96 4.64 -0.45 -8.73
CA VAL A 96 4.15 -0.02 -10.06
C VAL A 96 4.89 -0.72 -11.20
N SER A 97 6.14 -1.15 -10.96
CA SER A 97 6.96 -1.71 -12.02
C SER A 97 6.87 -3.24 -12.17
N GLU A 98 6.21 -3.99 -11.27
CA GLU A 98 5.98 -5.47 -11.25
C GLU A 98 7.20 -6.40 -11.51
N VAL A 99 8.28 -5.92 -12.11
CA VAL A 99 9.37 -6.70 -12.71
C VAL A 99 10.60 -6.77 -11.78
N LYS A 100 10.61 -6.02 -10.65
CA LYS A 100 11.79 -5.92 -9.76
C LYS A 100 11.57 -6.39 -8.31
N LEU A 101 10.40 -6.92 -7.97
CA LEU A 101 10.09 -7.34 -6.59
C LEU A 101 10.92 -8.54 -6.13
N SER A 102 11.10 -9.55 -7.00
CA SER A 102 11.95 -10.72 -6.71
C SER A 102 13.38 -10.37 -6.33
N ARG A 103 13.96 -9.36 -7.00
CA ARG A 103 15.33 -8.90 -6.69
C ARG A 103 15.42 -8.19 -5.35
N LEU A 104 14.34 -7.51 -4.93
CA LEU A 104 14.27 -6.86 -3.63
C LEU A 104 14.10 -7.88 -2.52
N SER A 105 13.20 -8.85 -2.70
CA SER A 105 13.03 -9.91 -1.70
C SER A 105 14.30 -10.72 -1.51
N GLU A 106 15.05 -11.01 -2.58
CA GLU A 106 16.37 -11.63 -2.49
C GLU A 106 17.37 -10.74 -1.71
N ARG A 107 17.43 -9.44 -2.01
CA ARG A 107 18.29 -8.52 -1.25
C ARG A 107 17.89 -8.42 0.22
N ILE A 108 16.60 -8.35 0.50
CA ILE A 108 16.05 -8.27 1.85
C ILE A 108 16.31 -9.58 2.59
N ALA A 109 16.20 -10.73 1.93
CA ALA A 109 16.49 -12.03 2.51
C ALA A 109 17.99 -12.20 2.83
N ASN A 110 18.86 -11.76 1.93
CA ASN A 110 20.32 -11.83 2.07
C ASN A 110 20.94 -10.62 2.80
N PHE A 111 20.12 -9.70 3.33
CA PHE A 111 20.62 -8.52 4.01
C PHE A 111 21.32 -8.87 5.33
N ASN A 112 22.63 -8.63 5.40
CA ASN A 112 23.53 -8.94 6.52
C ASN A 112 23.89 -10.44 6.65
N GLU A 113 23.80 -11.20 5.55
CA GLU A 113 24.20 -12.61 5.50
C GLU A 113 25.44 -12.79 4.63
N GLY A 114 26.49 -13.38 5.20
CA GLY A 114 27.72 -13.72 4.48
C GLY A 114 27.81 -15.20 4.05
N ASN A 115 27.30 -16.13 4.87
CA ASN A 115 27.53 -17.57 4.69
C ASN A 115 26.35 -18.34 4.09
N PHE A 116 25.13 -17.80 4.15
CA PHE A 116 23.91 -18.48 3.69
C PHE A 116 23.27 -17.71 2.55
N ILE A 117 22.94 -18.42 1.48
CA ILE A 117 22.25 -17.85 0.32
C ILE A 117 20.77 -18.23 0.42
N PHE A 118 19.94 -17.19 0.50
CA PHE A 118 18.49 -17.30 0.52
C PHE A 118 17.95 -16.95 -0.86
N GLN A 119 17.13 -17.84 -1.41
CA GLN A 119 16.50 -17.68 -2.72
C GLN A 119 14.98 -17.55 -2.54
N THR A 120 14.38 -16.57 -3.21
CA THR A 120 12.92 -16.37 -3.12
C THR A 120 12.20 -17.47 -3.89
N TYR A 121 11.29 -18.17 -3.22
CA TYR A 121 10.57 -19.33 -3.75
C TYR A 121 9.19 -18.95 -4.28
N THR A 122 8.45 -18.16 -3.52
CA THR A 122 7.13 -17.65 -3.94
C THR A 122 6.93 -16.22 -3.45
N GLU A 123 6.23 -15.41 -4.23
CA GLU A 123 5.79 -14.07 -3.85
C GLU A 123 4.30 -13.94 -4.18
N ARG A 124 3.50 -13.47 -3.23
CA ARG A 124 2.06 -13.26 -3.39
C ARG A 124 1.67 -11.93 -2.78
N TYR A 125 0.82 -11.19 -3.50
CA TYR A 125 0.19 -9.99 -2.94
C TYR A 125 -0.91 -10.37 -1.97
N ASP A 126 -0.96 -9.67 -0.85
CA ASP A 126 -1.88 -9.92 0.25
C ASP A 126 -2.98 -8.83 0.31
N ARG A 127 -3.93 -8.95 1.23
CA ARG A 127 -5.18 -8.18 1.24
C ARG A 127 -4.98 -6.68 1.32
N CYS A 128 -3.99 -6.19 2.07
CA CYS A 128 -3.79 -4.74 2.21
C CYS A 128 -3.39 -4.09 0.89
N PHE A 129 -2.64 -4.80 0.04
CA PHE A 129 -2.32 -4.33 -1.30
C PHE A 129 -3.59 -4.21 -2.16
N TRP A 130 -4.38 -5.28 -2.24
CA TRP A 130 -5.63 -5.29 -3.02
C TRP A 130 -6.64 -4.25 -2.55
N LEU A 131 -6.77 -4.07 -1.23
CA LEU A 131 -7.62 -3.03 -0.64
C LEU A 131 -7.14 -1.63 -1.01
N PHE A 132 -5.83 -1.36 -0.90
CA PHE A 132 -5.26 -0.07 -1.27
C PHE A 132 -5.44 0.22 -2.77
N PHE A 133 -5.20 -0.79 -3.62
CA PHE A 133 -5.41 -0.68 -5.07
C PHE A 133 -6.88 -0.40 -5.42
N LEU A 134 -7.82 -1.12 -4.80
CA LEU A 134 -9.26 -0.91 -5.00
C LEU A 134 -9.70 0.48 -4.54
N ILE A 135 -9.21 0.95 -3.40
CA ILE A 135 -9.43 2.31 -2.91
C ILE A 135 -8.92 3.34 -3.92
N PHE A 136 -7.69 3.17 -4.40
CA PHE A 136 -7.10 4.05 -5.39
C PHE A 136 -7.92 4.09 -6.69
N LEU A 137 -8.37 2.92 -7.16
CA LEU A 137 -9.22 2.81 -8.35
C LEU A 137 -10.58 3.48 -8.17
N LEU A 138 -11.24 3.26 -7.03
CA LEU A 138 -12.53 3.89 -6.72
C LEU A 138 -12.40 5.41 -6.63
N GLN A 139 -11.34 5.92 -6.00
CA GLN A 139 -11.09 7.36 -5.93
C GLN A 139 -10.74 7.94 -7.29
N GLY A 140 -9.95 7.23 -8.10
CA GLY A 140 -9.64 7.62 -9.48
C GLY A 140 -10.89 7.66 -10.37
N LEU A 141 -11.75 6.65 -10.28
CA LEU A 141 -13.02 6.61 -10.99
C LEU A 141 -13.97 7.72 -10.54
N ASN A 142 -14.08 7.97 -9.23
CA ASN A 142 -14.87 9.09 -8.71
C ASN A 142 -14.36 10.44 -9.23
N ALA A 143 -13.04 10.66 -9.21
CA ALA A 143 -12.44 11.87 -9.74
C ALA A 143 -12.67 12.03 -11.25
N LEU A 144 -12.54 10.94 -12.02
CA LEU A 144 -12.81 10.91 -13.45
C LEU A 144 -14.28 11.21 -13.74
N LEU A 145 -15.21 10.60 -13.01
CA LEU A 145 -16.65 10.84 -13.15
C LEU A 145 -17.01 12.29 -12.82
N VAL A 146 -16.43 12.88 -11.77
CA VAL A 146 -16.62 14.30 -11.45
C VAL A 146 -16.10 15.20 -12.56
N ARG A 147 -14.95 14.87 -13.15
CA ARG A 147 -14.38 15.61 -14.30
C ARG A 147 -15.24 15.48 -15.56
N LEU A 148 -15.71 14.27 -15.88
CA LEU A 148 -16.56 14.00 -17.05
C LEU A 148 -17.97 14.59 -16.89
N ALA A 149 -18.53 14.56 -15.68
CA ALA A 149 -19.83 15.12 -15.37
C ALA A 149 -19.83 16.66 -15.33
N GLY A 150 -18.66 17.30 -15.46
CA GLY A 150 -18.53 18.77 -15.47
C GLY A 150 -19.07 19.42 -14.19
N ILE A 151 -19.08 18.70 -13.06
CA ILE A 151 -19.60 19.21 -11.80
C ILE A 151 -18.69 20.36 -11.37
N GLN A 152 -19.16 21.59 -11.60
CA GLN A 152 -18.60 22.81 -11.03
C GLN A 152 -18.60 22.63 -9.51
N PHE A 153 -17.43 22.38 -8.92
CA PHE A 153 -17.29 22.40 -7.48
C PHE A 153 -17.76 23.78 -7.00
N PRO A 154 -18.67 23.86 -6.02
CA PRO A 154 -19.25 25.13 -5.56
C PRO A 154 -18.21 26.07 -4.91
N PHE A 155 -16.94 25.65 -4.82
CA PHE A 155 -15.81 26.47 -4.39
C PHE A 155 -15.41 27.55 -5.41
N GLN A 156 -15.94 27.53 -6.63
CA GLN A 156 -15.90 28.68 -7.55
C GLN A 156 -17.19 29.51 -7.47
N GLN A 157 -17.61 29.91 -6.26
CA GLN A 157 -18.43 31.12 -6.16
C GLN A 157 -17.46 32.31 -6.09
N ASN A 158 -17.50 33.12 -7.15
CA ASN A 158 -16.68 34.30 -7.38
C ASN A 158 -16.32 35.04 -6.10
N LYS A 159 -15.01 35.16 -5.86
CA LYS A 159 -14.42 36.17 -4.99
C LYS A 159 -14.53 37.56 -5.64
N GLU A 160 -15.70 37.91 -6.18
CA GLU A 160 -15.96 39.20 -6.82
C GLU A 160 -17.36 39.78 -6.51
N VAL A 161 -18.28 39.03 -5.90
CA VAL A 161 -19.68 39.51 -5.74
C VAL A 161 -19.98 40.14 -4.36
N GLU A 162 -19.17 39.92 -3.32
CA GLU A 162 -19.42 40.53 -1.99
C GLU A 162 -18.78 41.93 -1.79
N LEU A 163 -17.84 42.35 -2.64
CA LEU A 163 -17.20 43.68 -2.49
C LEU A 163 -17.97 44.82 -3.16
N SER A 164 -18.85 44.55 -4.12
CA SER A 164 -19.58 45.60 -4.84
C SER A 164 -20.93 45.97 -4.22
N SER A 165 -21.59 45.05 -3.50
CA SER A 165 -22.91 45.31 -2.90
C SER A 165 -22.82 46.07 -1.57
N GLY A 166 -21.72 45.98 -0.83
CA GLY A 166 -21.53 46.67 0.45
C GLY A 166 -21.06 48.13 0.33
N ALA A 167 -20.48 48.51 -0.82
CA ALA A 167 -19.97 49.87 -1.05
C ALA A 167 -21.03 50.84 -1.62
N ALA A 168 -22.13 50.31 -2.17
CA ALA A 168 -23.18 51.13 -2.78
C ALA A 168 -24.21 51.69 -1.78
N ASP A 169 -24.31 51.12 -0.57
CA ASP A 169 -25.32 51.46 0.44
C ASP A 169 -24.85 52.48 1.50
N LEU A 170 -23.72 53.14 1.25
CA LEU A 170 -23.09 54.13 2.15
C LEU A 170 -22.99 55.54 1.56
N MET A 171 -23.65 55.77 0.41
CA MET A 171 -23.65 57.04 -0.32
C MET A 171 -25.05 57.64 -0.49
N TYR A 172 -25.92 57.46 0.51
CA TYR A 172 -27.13 58.27 0.71
C TYR A 172 -27.45 58.46 2.19
#